data_AF-A0A523FGE5-F1
#
_entry.id   AF-A0A523FGE5-F1
#
_cell.length_a   1.000
_cell.length_b   1.000
_cell.length_c   1.000
_cell.angle_alpha   90.00
_cell.angle_beta   90.00
_cell.angle_gamma   90.00
#
_symmetry.space_group_name_H-M   'P 1'
#
loop_
_entity.id
_entity.type
_entity.pdbx_description
1 polymer ?
#
loop_
_entity_poly.entity_id
_entity_poly.type
_entity_poly.pdbx_seq_one_letter_code
_entity_poly.pdbx_strand_id
1 'polypeptide(L)'
;QQGAGAMMKELMKRFGRGPGMARRGGGLMNRMNRAFDPLGRPMPGVGHFSGEDVGIPDEREMQRAREILRELRRRAGELDRPRLERDYLDRLLRRF
;
A
#
# COMPACT_ATOMS: atom_id res chain seq x y z
N GLN A 1 -29.82 49.73 17.49
CA GLN A 1 -29.11 48.43 17.50
C GLN A 1 -30.14 47.29 17.32
N GLN A 2 -30.67 47.08 16.10
CA GLN A 2 -31.60 45.98 15.77
C GLN A 2 -31.41 45.46 14.33
N GLY A 3 -30.17 45.49 13.80
CA GLY A 3 -29.88 45.07 12.42
C GLY A 3 -29.35 43.63 12.29
N ALA A 4 -28.74 43.09 13.35
CA ALA A 4 -28.05 41.79 13.30
C ALA A 4 -29.02 40.58 13.33
N GLY A 5 -30.15 40.70 14.05
CA GLY A 5 -31.12 39.60 14.18
C GLY A 5 -31.89 39.30 12.88
N ALA A 6 -32.14 40.30 12.05
CA ALA A 6 -32.81 40.13 10.76
C ALA A 6 -31.92 39.37 9.75
N MET A 7 -30.61 39.68 9.75
CA MET A 7 -29.65 39.06 8.83
C MET A 7 -29.43 37.56 9.14
N MET A 8 -29.49 37.17 10.42
CA MET A 8 -29.35 35.77 10.85
C MET A 8 -30.55 34.89 10.42
N LYS A 9 -31.77 35.46 10.44
CA LYS A 9 -32.99 34.79 9.96
C LYS A 9 -32.95 34.55 8.44
N GLU A 10 -32.41 35.49 7.68
CA GLU A 10 -32.20 35.38 6.23
C GLU A 10 -31.16 34.30 5.90
N LEU A 11 -30.05 34.27 6.66
CA LEU A 11 -28.99 33.28 6.49
C LEU A 11 -29.50 31.86 6.77
N MET A 12 -30.31 31.70 7.82
CA MET A 12 -30.90 30.41 8.19
C MET A 12 -31.89 29.89 7.14
N LYS A 13 -32.65 30.78 6.48
CA LYS A 13 -33.50 30.42 5.32
C LYS A 13 -32.70 29.99 4.10
N ARG A 14 -31.54 30.60 3.82
CA ARG A 14 -30.64 30.17 2.72
C ARG A 14 -29.92 28.85 3.04
N PHE A 15 -29.56 28.62 4.30
CA PHE A 15 -28.90 27.38 4.75
C PHE A 15 -29.88 26.21 4.98
N GLY A 16 -31.16 26.48 5.24
CA GLY A 16 -32.21 25.47 5.43
C GLY A 16 -32.75 24.85 4.14
N ARG A 17 -32.27 25.29 2.96
CA ARG A 17 -32.70 24.78 1.65
C ARG A 17 -31.52 24.27 0.81
N GLY A 18 -30.71 23.39 1.41
CA GLY A 18 -29.69 22.61 0.72
C GLY A 18 -30.02 21.12 0.80
N PRO A 19 -30.53 20.48 -0.27
CA PRO A 19 -30.67 19.02 -0.30
C PRO A 19 -29.28 18.37 -0.34
N GLY A 20 -29.00 17.44 0.58
CA GLY A 20 -28.08 16.33 0.27
C GLY A 20 -26.73 16.24 0.98
N MET A 21 -26.50 16.87 2.14
CA MET A 21 -25.27 16.65 2.93
C MET A 21 -25.36 15.53 3.98
N ALA A 22 -26.18 14.50 3.73
CA ALA A 22 -26.28 13.31 4.60
C ALA A 22 -25.99 11.99 3.86
N ARG A 23 -25.14 12.00 2.82
CA ARG A 23 -24.80 10.75 2.10
C ARG A 23 -23.39 10.63 1.54
N ARG A 24 -22.41 11.38 2.08
CA ARG A 24 -21.02 11.36 1.60
C ARG A 24 -20.04 10.77 2.62
N GLY A 25 -20.43 9.66 3.26
CA GLY A 25 -19.54 8.85 4.11
C GLY A 25 -19.21 7.47 3.53
N GLY A 26 -20.13 6.86 2.77
CA GLY A 26 -20.00 5.45 2.34
C GLY A 26 -19.51 5.21 0.90
N GLY A 27 -19.39 6.24 0.05
CA GLY A 27 -19.06 6.08 -1.37
C GLY A 27 -17.57 6.12 -1.70
N LEU A 28 -16.75 6.76 -0.86
CA LEU A 28 -15.29 6.86 -1.04
C LEU A 28 -14.58 5.57 -0.61
N MET A 29 -14.94 5.00 0.54
CA MET A 29 -14.43 3.69 1.00
C MET A 29 -14.68 2.58 -0.03
N ASN A 30 -15.87 2.55 -0.64
CA ASN A 30 -16.25 1.51 -1.60
C ASN A 30 -15.63 1.71 -3.01
N ARG A 31 -14.99 2.86 -3.27
CA ARG A 31 -14.20 3.10 -4.47
C ARG A 31 -12.71 2.78 -4.22
N MET A 32 -12.23 3.03 -3.01
CA MET A 32 -10.89 2.69 -2.55
C MET A 32 -10.70 1.17 -2.40
N ASN A 33 -11.72 0.44 -1.94
CA ASN A 33 -11.69 -1.03 -1.86
C ASN A 33 -11.76 -1.74 -3.23
N ARG A 34 -12.03 -0.99 -4.32
CA ARG A 34 -11.95 -1.47 -5.71
C ARG A 34 -10.69 -0.99 -6.43
N ALA A 35 -9.87 -0.19 -5.77
CA ALA A 35 -8.65 0.37 -6.33
C ALA A 35 -7.47 -0.60 -6.27
N PHE A 36 -7.60 -1.71 -5.54
CA PHE A 36 -6.53 -2.68 -5.34
C PHE A 36 -6.98 -4.07 -5.76
N ASP A 37 -6.06 -4.81 -6.36
CA ASP A 37 -6.24 -6.23 -6.58
C ASP A 37 -6.06 -7.03 -5.26
N PRO A 38 -6.40 -8.33 -5.23
CA PRO A 38 -6.24 -9.16 -4.03
C PRO A 38 -4.79 -9.28 -3.54
N LEU A 39 -3.81 -8.93 -4.39
CA LEU A 39 -2.39 -8.88 -4.04
C LEU A 39 -1.97 -7.49 -3.54
N GLY A 40 -2.94 -6.58 -3.30
CA GLY A 40 -2.72 -5.24 -2.79
C GLY A 40 -2.10 -4.29 -3.80
N ARG A 41 -2.07 -4.63 -5.09
CA ARG A 41 -1.51 -3.74 -6.12
C ARG A 41 -2.59 -2.78 -6.64
N PRO A 42 -2.25 -1.52 -6.89
CA PRO A 42 -3.22 -0.58 -7.44
C PRO A 42 -3.61 -0.97 -8.88
N MET A 43 -4.89 -0.87 -9.18
CA MET A 43 -5.42 -0.99 -10.54
C MET A 43 -4.85 0.12 -11.44
N PRO A 44 -4.52 -0.16 -12.71
CA PRO A 44 -4.04 0.85 -13.64
C PRO A 44 -4.99 2.05 -13.74
N GLY A 45 -4.47 3.27 -13.54
CA GLY A 45 -5.25 4.52 -13.65
C GLY A 45 -5.78 5.09 -12.33
N VAL A 46 -5.57 4.43 -11.20
CA VAL A 46 -5.69 5.06 -9.88
C VAL A 46 -4.41 5.88 -9.63
N GLY A 47 -4.55 7.13 -9.15
CA GLY A 47 -3.47 8.13 -9.06
C GLY A 47 -2.18 7.66 -8.38
N HIS A 48 -1.13 8.50 -8.48
CA HIS A 48 0.23 8.22 -8.03
C HIS A 48 0.25 7.50 -6.67
N PHE A 49 0.69 6.23 -6.67
CA PHE A 49 0.95 5.49 -5.46
C PHE A 49 2.27 5.98 -4.86
N SER A 50 2.23 6.48 -3.64
CA SER A 50 3.40 6.96 -2.89
C SER A 50 4.34 5.81 -2.46
N GLY A 51 3.92 4.56 -2.60
CA GLY A 51 4.68 3.39 -2.15
C GLY A 51 4.74 3.26 -0.63
N GLU A 52 4.00 4.09 0.12
CA GLU A 52 3.97 4.11 1.59
C GLU A 52 3.48 2.80 2.22
N ASP A 53 2.73 1.99 1.46
CA ASP A 53 2.29 0.64 1.90
C ASP A 53 3.37 -0.45 1.73
N VAL A 54 4.50 -0.17 1.06
CA VAL A 54 5.61 -1.11 0.93
C VAL A 54 6.51 -0.96 2.15
N GLY A 55 6.36 -1.88 3.11
CA GLY A 55 7.21 -1.94 4.29
C GLY A 55 8.68 -2.10 3.93
N ILE A 56 9.50 -1.12 4.29
CA ILE A 56 10.96 -1.24 4.21
C ILE A 56 11.41 -2.20 5.33
N PRO A 57 12.16 -3.27 5.01
CA PRO A 57 12.62 -4.22 6.02
C PRO A 57 13.49 -3.54 7.10
N ASP A 58 13.38 -4.01 8.33
CA ASP A 58 14.20 -3.54 9.44
C ASP A 58 15.65 -4.08 9.38
N GLU A 59 16.53 -3.58 10.24
CA GLU A 59 17.94 -4.01 10.26
C GLU A 59 18.12 -5.51 10.54
N ARG A 60 17.23 -6.10 11.34
CA ARG A 60 17.29 -7.54 11.69
C ARG A 60 16.87 -8.39 10.51
N GLU A 61 15.85 -7.97 9.78
CA GLU A 61 15.40 -8.61 8.53
C GLU A 61 16.49 -8.54 7.47
N MET A 62 17.13 -7.37 7.31
CA MET A 62 18.26 -7.19 6.41
C MET A 62 19.45 -8.08 6.79
N GLN A 63 19.75 -8.21 8.08
CA GLN A 63 20.80 -9.09 8.57
C GLN A 63 20.50 -10.56 8.27
N ARG A 64 19.27 -11.01 8.52
CA ARG A 64 18.82 -12.37 8.21
C ARG A 64 18.90 -12.67 6.71
N ALA A 65 18.48 -11.72 5.86
CA ALA A 65 18.58 -11.87 4.41
C ALA A 65 20.04 -12.05 3.97
N ARG A 66 20.98 -11.29 4.55
CA ARG A 66 22.42 -11.43 4.29
C ARG A 66 22.98 -12.77 4.74
N GLU A 67 22.51 -13.31 5.86
CA GLU A 67 22.90 -14.64 6.35
C GLU A 67 22.45 -15.75 5.41
N ILE A 68 21.18 -15.70 4.98
CA ILE A 68 20.63 -16.64 3.99
C ILE A 68 21.43 -16.57 2.69
N LEU A 69 21.68 -15.37 2.18
CA LEU A 69 22.44 -15.21 0.93
C LEU A 69 23.87 -15.75 1.03
N ARG A 70 24.53 -15.54 2.18
CA ARG A 70 25.87 -16.10 2.44
C ARG A 70 25.84 -17.62 2.44
N GLU A 71 24.86 -18.22 3.10
CA GLU A 71 24.74 -19.67 3.16
C GLU A 71 24.44 -20.28 1.79
N LEU A 72 23.57 -19.64 0.99
CA LEU A 72 23.29 -20.07 -0.38
C LEU A 72 24.55 -20.04 -1.26
N ARG A 73 25.34 -18.96 -1.20
CA ARG A 73 26.61 -18.83 -1.94
C ARG A 73 27.64 -19.87 -1.50
N ARG A 74 27.75 -20.10 -0.18
CA ARG A 74 28.65 -21.11 0.39
C ARG A 74 28.32 -22.49 -0.18
N ARG A 75 27.05 -22.90 -0.11
CA ARG A 75 26.57 -24.20 -0.58
C ARG A 75 26.65 -24.37 -2.09
N ALA A 76 26.42 -23.30 -2.86
CA ALA A 76 26.55 -23.35 -4.32
C ALA A 76 28.00 -23.68 -4.76
N GLY A 77 28.99 -23.27 -3.96
CA GLY A 77 30.41 -23.57 -4.18
C GLY A 77 30.89 -24.93 -3.68
N GLU A 78 30.07 -25.69 -2.93
CA GLU A 78 30.42 -27.01 -2.42
C GLU A 78 30.36 -28.05 -3.56
N LEU A 79 31.52 -28.41 -4.11
CA LEU A 79 31.63 -29.26 -5.31
C LEU A 79 31.13 -30.70 -5.09
N ASP A 80 31.15 -31.17 -3.85
CA ASP A 80 30.70 -32.49 -3.39
C ASP A 80 29.17 -32.61 -3.33
N ARG A 81 28.43 -31.49 -3.38
CA ARG A 81 26.97 -31.53 -3.45
C ARG A 81 26.45 -32.11 -4.77
N PRO A 82 25.30 -32.79 -4.75
CA PRO A 82 24.64 -33.25 -5.97
C PRO A 82 24.45 -32.11 -6.97
N ARG A 83 24.71 -32.39 -8.26
CA ARG A 83 24.59 -31.40 -9.35
C ARG A 83 23.23 -30.71 -9.37
N LEU A 84 22.15 -31.48 -9.23
CA LEU A 84 20.78 -30.95 -9.21
C LEU A 84 20.56 -29.91 -8.11
N GLU A 85 21.15 -30.13 -6.93
CA GLU A 85 21.05 -29.20 -5.81
C GLU A 85 21.85 -27.92 -6.08
N ARG A 86 23.08 -28.05 -6.59
CA ARG A 86 23.89 -26.89 -7.01
C ARG A 86 23.18 -26.05 -8.07
N ASP A 87 22.59 -26.70 -9.08
CA ASP A 87 21.80 -26.03 -10.12
C ASP A 87 20.55 -25.33 -9.54
N TYR A 88 19.95 -25.88 -8.48
CA TYR A 88 18.86 -25.22 -7.77
C TYR A 88 19.33 -23.99 -7.00
N LEU A 89 20.44 -24.08 -6.27
CA LEU A 89 21.04 -22.96 -5.55
C LEU A 89 21.45 -21.83 -6.51
N ASP A 90 22.05 -22.15 -7.66
CA ASP A 90 22.43 -21.17 -8.68
C ASP A 90 21.21 -20.45 -9.27
N ARG A 91 20.09 -21.16 -9.49
CA ARG A 91 18.84 -20.54 -9.95
C ARG A 91 18.27 -19.56 -8.93
N LEU A 92 18.33 -19.91 -7.65
CA LEU A 92 17.91 -19.00 -6.57
C LEU A 92 18.78 -17.74 -6.56
N LEU A 93 20.10 -17.89 -6.67
CA LEU A 93 21.06 -16.78 -6.69
C LEU A 93 20.99 -15.89 -7.95
N ARG A 94 20.44 -16.39 -9.07
CA ARG A 94 20.25 -15.60 -10.30
C ARG A 94 18.95 -14.81 -10.31
N ARG A 95 17.93 -15.28 -9.58
CA ARG A 95 16.59 -14.69 -9.60
C ARG A 95 16.48 -13.46 -8.71
N PHE A 96 17.32 -13.37 -7.68
CA PHE A 96 17.29 -12.37 -6.62
C PHE A 96 18.69 -11.81 -6.39
#